data_AF-A0A3N5LAR8-F1
#
_entry.id   AF-A0A3N5LAR8-F1
#
_cell.length_a   1.000
_cell.length_b   1.000
_cell.length_c   1.000
_cell.angle_alpha   90.00
_cell.angle_beta   90.00
_cell.angle_gamma   90.00
#
_symmetry.space_group_name_H-M   'P 1'
#
loop_
_entity.id
_entity.type
_entity.pdbx_description
1 polymer ?
#
loop_
_entity_poly.entity_id
_entity_poly.type
_entity_poly.pdbx_seq_one_letter_code
_entity_poly.pdbx_strand_id
1 'polypeptide(L)'
;MAVKTLSIQLSTRGNADMIDITGQVANAVVQSGLKNGIVALFSPSSTSALTTIEFESGALSDLRRLFDEIVDPKRDYLHNQRWQDGNGHA
;
A
#
# COMPACT_ATOMS: atom_id res chain seq x y z
N MET A 1 28.46 0.88 -8.59
CA MET A 1 27.18 0.21 -8.23
C MET A 1 26.06 1.02 -8.85
N ALA A 2 25.28 0.43 -9.76
CA ALA A 2 24.22 1.16 -10.46
C ALA A 2 22.96 1.24 -9.59
N VAL A 3 22.30 2.40 -9.58
CA VAL A 3 21.00 2.62 -8.94
C VAL A 3 20.03 3.08 -10.01
N LYS A 4 18.83 2.48 -10.03
CA LYS A 4 17.75 2.85 -10.94
C LYS A 4 16.51 3.15 -10.10
N THR A 5 15.91 4.31 -10.33
CA THR A 5 14.66 4.72 -9.68
C THR A 5 13.57 4.76 -10.74
N LEU A 6 12.47 4.06 -10.47
CA LEU A 6 11.28 4.02 -11.29
C LEU A 6 10.07 4.29 -10.40
N SER A 7 8.97 4.73 -11.00
CA SER A 7 7.74 5.07 -10.29
C SER A 7 6.57 4.29 -10.84
N ILE A 8 5.68 3.85 -9.94
CA ILE A 8 4.39 3.24 -10.27
C ILE A 8 3.32 4.18 -9.75
N GLN A 9 2.39 4.60 -10.60
CA GLN A 9 1.24 5.41 -10.20
C GLN A 9 0.02 4.50 -10.04
N LEU A 10 -0.72 4.70 -8.95
CA LEU A 10 -1.90 3.91 -8.60
C LEU A 10 -3.06 4.85 -8.29
N SER A 11 -4.27 4.40 -8.65
CA SER A 11 -5.52 5.04 -8.23
C SER A 11 -6.26 4.05 -7.34
N THR A 12 -6.62 4.49 -6.14
CA THR A 12 -7.28 3.65 -5.13
C THR A 12 -8.70 4.12 -4.87
N ARG A 13 -9.57 3.22 -4.44
CA ARG A 13 -10.94 3.54 -3.97
C ARG A 13 -11.00 3.92 -2.48
N GLY A 14 -9.88 3.90 -1.76
CA GLY A 14 -9.80 4.15 -0.33
C GLY A 14 -10.30 2.97 0.52
N ASN A 15 -10.31 3.14 1.85
CA ASN A 15 -10.78 2.15 2.82
C ASN A 15 -10.15 0.76 2.58
N ALA A 16 -8.84 0.59 2.80
CA ALA A 16 -8.13 -0.69 2.60
C ALA A 16 -8.27 -1.30 1.17
N ASP A 17 -8.37 -0.49 0.12
CA ASP A 17 -8.28 -0.98 -1.27
C ASP A 17 -6.88 -1.57 -1.53
N MET A 18 -6.82 -2.85 -1.89
CA MET A 18 -5.57 -3.58 -2.07
C MET A 18 -5.35 -3.82 -3.55
N ILE A 19 -4.18 -3.41 -4.05
CA ILE A 19 -3.81 -3.51 -5.46
C ILE A 19 -2.56 -4.39 -5.54
N ASP A 20 -2.65 -5.49 -6.29
CA ASP A 20 -1.46 -6.28 -6.62
C ASP A 20 -0.57 -5.48 -7.57
N ILE A 21 0.66 -5.21 -7.14
CA ILE A 21 1.68 -4.50 -7.93
C ILE A 21 2.80 -5.42 -8.41
N THR A 22 2.70 -6.73 -8.20
CA THR A 22 3.75 -7.71 -8.52
C THR A 22 4.16 -7.61 -9.99
N GLY A 23 3.18 -7.50 -10.90
CA GLY A 23 3.43 -7.32 -12.34
C GLY A 23 4.16 -6.01 -12.65
N GLN A 24 3.74 -4.87 -12.07
CA GLN A 24 4.42 -3.60 -12.28
C GLN A 24 5.86 -3.61 -11.75
N VAL A 25 6.09 -4.22 -10.58
CA VAL A 25 7.42 -4.34 -9.98
C VAL A 25 8.32 -5.24 -10.82
N ALA A 26 7.82 -6.39 -11.30
CA ALA A 26 8.57 -7.26 -12.20
C ALA A 26 8.98 -6.54 -13.49
N ASN A 27 8.06 -5.77 -14.07
CA ASN A 27 8.35 -4.94 -15.25
C ASN A 27 9.42 -3.88 -14.96
N ALA A 28 9.37 -3.21 -13.80
CA ALA A 28 10.38 -2.23 -13.40
C ALA A 28 11.77 -2.87 -13.21
N VAL A 29 11.83 -4.09 -12.67
CA VAL A 29 13.08 -4.85 -12.57
C VAL A 29 13.64 -5.17 -13.95
N VAL A 30 12.82 -5.63 -14.89
CA VAL A 30 13.25 -5.88 -16.29
C VAL A 30 13.76 -4.59 -16.94
N GLN A 31 13.03 -3.49 -16.80
CA GLN A 31 13.41 -2.17 -17.33
C GLN A 31 14.71 -1.63 -16.74
N SER A 32 15.04 -1.99 -15.49
CA SER A 32 16.27 -1.55 -14.83
C SER A 32 17.54 -2.07 -15.53
N GLY A 33 17.44 -3.22 -16.21
CA GLY A 33 18.57 -3.93 -16.81
C GLY A 33 19.52 -4.58 -15.80
N LEU A 34 19.27 -4.44 -14.50
CA LEU A 34 20.09 -5.01 -13.44
C LEU A 34 19.87 -6.53 -13.35
N LYS A 35 20.95 -7.29 -13.15
CA LYS A 35 20.88 -8.76 -13.06
C LYS A 35 20.90 -9.28 -11.63
N ASN A 36 21.51 -8.54 -10.71
CA ASN A 36 21.63 -8.90 -9.29
C ASN A 36 21.57 -7.63 -8.45
N GLY A 37 20.86 -7.66 -7.33
CA GLY A 37 20.70 -6.51 -6.44
C GLY A 37 19.51 -6.64 -5.51
N ILE A 38 19.06 -5.50 -4.99
CA ILE A 38 17.91 -5.37 -4.07
C ILE A 38 16.90 -4.42 -4.72
N VAL A 39 15.61 -4.76 -4.58
CA VAL A 39 14.51 -3.84 -4.90
C VAL A 39 14.03 -3.21 -3.60
N ALA A 40 14.05 -1.88 -3.53
CA ALA A 40 13.44 -1.12 -2.45
C ALA A 40 12.16 -0.48 -2.96
N LEU A 41 11.02 -0.86 -2.39
CA LEU A 41 9.72 -0.24 -2.66
C LEU A 41 9.40 0.77 -1.55
N PHE A 42 8.95 1.95 -1.95
CA PHE A 42 8.61 3.04 -1.03
C PHE A 42 7.33 3.72 -1.50
N SER A 43 6.37 3.88 -0.58
CA SER A 43 5.17 4.69 -0.80
C SER A 43 5.34 6.02 -0.04
N PRO A 44 5.44 7.18 -0.72
CA PRO A 44 5.57 8.48 -0.07
C PRO A 44 4.22 8.98 0.48
N SER A 45 3.53 8.15 1.26
CA SER A 45 2.18 8.40 1.77
C SER A 45 2.11 7.96 3.23
N SER A 46 1.45 8.76 4.07
CA SER A 46 1.21 8.44 5.47
C SER A 46 -0.01 7.55 5.71
N THR A 47 -0.83 7.32 4.68
CA THR A 47 -2.12 6.60 4.77
C THR A 47 -2.17 5.40 3.80
N SER A 48 -1.00 4.84 3.47
CA SER A 48 -0.89 3.64 2.63
C SER A 48 0.29 2.81 3.08
N ALA A 49 0.18 1.49 2.94
CA ALA A 49 1.26 0.57 3.25
C ALA A 49 1.64 -0.29 2.03
N LEU A 50 2.85 -0.84 2.08
CA LEU A 50 3.31 -1.89 1.18
C LEU A 50 3.44 -3.17 2.00
N THR A 51 2.87 -4.26 1.51
CA THR A 51 2.98 -5.57 2.16
C THR A 51 3.01 -6.68 1.11
N THR A 52 3.35 -7.88 1.56
CA THR A 52 3.23 -9.11 0.78
C THR A 52 2.15 -9.98 1.41
N ILE A 53 1.22 -10.46 0.60
CA ILE A 53 0.17 -11.38 1.00
C ILE A 53 -0.15 -12.28 -0.20
N GLU A 54 -0.67 -13.48 0.05
CA GLU A 54 -1.30 -14.24 -1.02
C GLU A 54 -2.51 -13.44 -1.55
N PHE A 55 -2.47 -13.07 -2.84
CA PHE A 55 -3.48 -12.20 -3.44
C PHE A 55 -4.74 -12.99 -3.84
N GLU A 56 -5.34 -13.64 -2.83
CA GLU A 56 -6.55 -14.43 -2.92
C GLU A 56 -7.69 -13.67 -2.22
N SER A 57 -8.90 -13.73 -2.79
CA SER A 57 -10.06 -12.96 -2.34
C SER A 57 -10.42 -13.12 -0.85
N GLY A 58 -10.32 -14.31 -0.29
CA GLY A 58 -10.53 -14.61 1.13
C GLY A 58 -9.47 -13.98 2.02
N ALA A 59 -8.18 -14.12 1.67
CA ALA A 59 -7.08 -13.48 2.42
C ALA A 59 -7.22 -11.94 2.44
N LEU A 60 -7.62 -11.34 1.32
CA LEU A 60 -7.89 -9.90 1.24
C LEU A 60 -9.11 -9.52 2.09
N SER A 61 -10.18 -10.33 2.07
CA SER A 61 -11.36 -10.11 2.91
C SER A 61 -11.02 -10.14 4.40
N ASP A 62 -10.20 -11.11 4.84
CA ASP A 62 -9.76 -11.22 6.22
C ASP A 62 -8.87 -10.05 6.66
N LEU A 63 -7.95 -9.62 5.80
CA LEU A 63 -7.10 -8.46 6.10
C LEU A 63 -7.92 -7.17 6.24
N ARG A 64 -8.91 -6.97 5.36
CA ARG A 64 -9.84 -5.83 5.45
C ARG A 64 -10.64 -5.86 6.74
N ARG A 65 -11.23 -7.01 7.07
CA ARG A 65 -11.99 -7.20 8.32
C ARG A 65 -11.12 -6.93 9.55
N LEU A 66 -9.88 -7.41 9.56
CA LEU A 66 -8.94 -7.17 10.66
C LEU A 66 -8.72 -5.67 10.88
N PHE A 67 -8.50 -4.89 9.81
CA PHE A 67 -8.34 -3.44 9.95
C PHE A 67 -9.59 -2.78 10.53
N ASP A 68 -10.78 -3.14 10.04
CA ASP A 68 -12.03 -2.62 10.59
C ASP A 68 -12.22 -2.98 12.09
N GLU A 69 -11.73 -4.14 12.53
CA GLU A 69 -11.78 -4.58 13.93
C GLU A 69 -10.79 -3.84 14.84
N ILE A 70 -9.54 -3.65 14.40
CA ILE A 70 -8.46 -3.08 15.26
C ILE A 70 -8.35 -1.55 15.15
N VAL A 71 -8.73 -0.99 14.01
CA VAL A 71 -8.68 0.44 13.67
C VAL A 71 -9.99 0.89 13.03
N ASP A 72 -11.11 0.69 13.74
CA ASP A 72 -12.46 1.06 13.28
C ASP A 72 -12.51 2.51 12.72
N PRO A 73 -12.85 2.70 11.43
CA PRO A 73 -12.91 4.01 10.79
C PRO A 73 -13.95 4.95 11.43
N LYS A 74 -14.91 4.44 12.20
CA LYS A 74 -15.92 5.23 12.90
C LYS A 74 -15.49 5.69 14.30
N ARG A 75 -14.32 5.28 14.77
CA ARG A 75 -13.80 5.73 16.06
C ARG A 75 -13.52 7.23 16.05
N ASP A 76 -13.71 7.87 17.19
CA ASP A 76 -13.37 9.28 17.40
C ASP A 76 -11.85 9.47 17.50
N TYR A 77 -11.18 9.56 16.35
CA TYR A 77 -9.77 9.91 16.30
C TYR A 77 -9.57 11.40 16.58
N LEU A 78 -8.69 11.72 17.53
CA LEU A 78 -8.27 13.11 17.79
C LEU A 78 -7.64 13.76 16.55
N HIS A 79 -7.01 12.96 15.68
CA HIS A 79 -6.50 13.43 14.39
C HIS A 79 -7.59 14.11 13.55
N ASN A 80 -8.75 13.46 13.43
CA ASN A 80 -9.90 13.96 12.68
C ASN A 80 -10.45 15.28 13.25
N GLN A 81 -10.28 15.56 14.55
CA GLN A 81 -10.78 16.80 15.17
C GLN A 81 -10.08 18.06 14.66
N ARG A 82 -8.84 17.92 14.17
CA ARG A 82 -8.03 19.07 13.77
C ARG A 82 -8.31 19.52 12.34
N TRP A 83 -8.56 18.59 11.42
CA TRP A 83 -8.69 18.87 9.97
C TRP A 83 -10.00 18.35 9.36
N GLN A 84 -10.77 17.53 10.09
CA GLN A 84 -12.00 16.89 9.62
C GLN A 84 -11.83 16.10 8.31
N ASP A 85 -10.63 15.57 8.08
CA ASP A 85 -10.25 14.77 6.91
C ASP A 85 -10.68 13.30 7.01
N GLY A 86 -10.98 12.81 8.21
CA GLY A 86 -11.60 11.50 8.43
C GLY A 86 -10.67 10.31 8.19
N ASN A 87 -9.36 10.55 8.09
CA ASN A 87 -8.34 9.56 7.75
C ASN A 87 -7.54 9.06 8.98
N GLY A 88 -7.92 9.41 10.21
CA GLY A 88 -7.16 9.02 11.41
C GLY A 88 -7.04 7.51 11.66
N HIS A 89 -7.80 6.69 10.93
CA HIS A 89 -7.72 5.23 10.93
C HIS A 89 -6.72 4.67 9.91
N ALA A 90 -6.26 5.49 8.97
CA ALA A 90 -5.44 5.11 7.83
C ALA A 90 -3.94 5.27 8.07
#